data_AF-A0A5R9INS2-F1
#
_entry.id   AF-A0A5R9INS2-F1
#
_cell.length_a   1.000
_cell.length_b   1.000
_cell.length_c   1.000
_cell.angle_alpha   90.00
_cell.angle_beta   90.00
_cell.angle_gamma   90.00
#
_symmetry.space_group_name_H-M   'P 1'
#
loop_
_entity.id
_entity.type
_entity.pdbx_description
1 polymer ?
#
loop_
_entity_poly.entity_id
_entity_poly.type
_entity_poly.pdbx_seq_one_letter_code
_entity_poly.pdbx_strand_id
1 'polypeptide(L)'
;MRQFLLSISVTLFLVACSSSDGDNCDDIRISSEQQNECLSLKKQIDNARGQPILRTELERRYEQDCLNLRYYRDDQVVERCQNQQEVEEVRKEAEQETVEQNKQLSSW
;
A
#
# COMPACT_ATOMS: atom_id res chain seq x y z
N MET A 1 -44.14 12.03 2.12
CA MET A 1 -43.09 11.99 3.16
C MET A 1 -42.33 10.66 3.21
N ARG A 2 -42.98 9.49 3.28
CA ARG A 2 -42.31 8.17 3.32
C ARG A 2 -41.33 7.89 2.15
N GLN A 3 -41.67 8.31 0.93
CA GLN A 3 -40.79 8.12 -0.24
C GLN A 3 -39.54 9.02 -0.19
N PHE A 4 -39.65 10.22 0.37
CA PHE A 4 -38.51 11.13 0.53
C PHE A 4 -37.54 10.61 1.61
N LEU A 5 -38.05 10.03 2.69
CA LEU A 5 -37.22 9.42 3.74
C LEU A 5 -36.42 8.21 3.23
N LEU A 6 -37.02 7.39 2.36
CA LEU A 6 -36.33 6.25 1.73
C LEU A 6 -35.24 6.70 0.75
N SER A 7 -35.49 7.77 -0.01
CA SER A 7 -34.48 8.33 -0.92
C SER A 7 -33.26 8.88 -0.19
N ILE A 8 -33.46 9.50 0.98
CA ILE A 8 -32.37 10.08 1.79
C ILE A 8 -31.52 8.98 2.43
N SER A 9 -32.11 7.86 2.86
CA SER A 9 -31.31 6.77 3.44
C SER A 9 -30.39 6.13 2.40
N VAL A 10 -30.88 5.92 1.17
CA VAL A 10 -30.09 5.32 0.08
C VAL A 10 -28.90 6.21 -0.30
N THR A 11 -29.09 7.54 -0.36
CA THR A 11 -27.98 8.45 -0.68
C THR A 11 -26.92 8.49 0.43
N LEU A 12 -27.32 8.40 1.71
CA LEU A 12 -26.39 8.32 2.83
C LEU A 12 -25.58 7.02 2.83
N PHE A 13 -26.19 5.89 2.48
CA PHE A 13 -25.46 4.61 2.34
C PHE A 13 -24.45 4.62 1.19
N LEU A 14 -24.75 5.31 0.09
CA LEU A 14 -23.84 5.41 -1.06
C LEU A 14 -22.60 6.26 -0.77
N VAL A 15 -22.73 7.32 0.03
CA VAL A 15 -21.59 8.19 0.41
C VAL A 15 -20.60 7.46 1.33
N ALA A 16 -21.08 6.56 2.19
CA ALA A 16 -20.21 5.75 3.05
C ALA A 16 -19.42 4.66 2.30
N CYS A 17 -19.83 4.31 1.09
CA CYS A 17 -19.13 3.32 0.25
C CYS A 17 -18.09 3.96 -0.67
N SER A 18 -18.14 5.29 -0.88
CA SER A 18 -17.15 6.02 -1.70
C SER A 18 -16.09 6.74 -0.88
N SER A 19 -16.12 6.65 0.45
CA SER A 19 -15.00 7.08 1.29
C SER A 19 -13.89 6.03 1.22
N SER A 20 -13.18 6.01 0.09
CA SER A 20 -11.80 5.54 0.12
C SER A 20 -11.03 6.57 0.95
N ASP A 21 -10.76 6.28 2.21
CA ASP A 21 -9.83 7.08 3.01
C ASP A 21 -8.56 7.29 2.18
N GLY A 22 -8.03 8.52 2.20
CA GLY A 22 -6.92 8.96 1.35
C GLY A 22 -5.58 8.25 1.59
N ASP A 23 -5.60 7.16 2.33
CA ASP A 23 -4.49 6.39 2.86
C ASP A 23 -4.52 4.96 2.31
N ASN A 24 -4.72 4.82 0.99
CA ASN A 24 -4.63 3.52 0.28
C ASN A 24 -3.19 3.01 0.17
N CYS A 25 -2.32 3.42 1.09
CA CYS A 25 -1.00 2.88 1.27
C CYS A 25 -1.12 1.65 2.16
N ASP A 26 -1.96 0.70 1.73
CA ASP A 26 -2.04 -0.60 2.37
C ASP A 26 -0.63 -1.18 2.35
N ASP A 27 -0.08 -1.39 3.55
CA ASP A 27 1.18 -2.07 3.73
C ASP A 27 1.04 -3.42 3.01
N ILE A 28 1.70 -3.55 1.85
CA ILE A 28 1.76 -4.79 1.08
C ILE A 28 2.61 -5.75 1.90
N ARG A 29 2.02 -6.21 3.00
CA ARG A 29 2.55 -7.25 3.84
C ARG A 29 2.35 -8.51 3.04
N ILE A 30 3.47 -9.04 2.54
CA ILE A 30 3.56 -10.46 2.20
C ILE A 30 2.81 -11.22 3.28
N SER A 31 1.80 -12.00 2.90
CA SER A 31 1.01 -12.77 3.86
C SER A 31 1.99 -13.58 4.71
N SER A 32 1.74 -13.68 6.02
CA SER A 32 2.58 -14.52 6.89
C SER A 32 2.74 -15.94 6.35
N GLU A 33 1.75 -16.40 5.57
CA GLU A 33 1.79 -17.65 4.81
C GLU A 33 2.91 -17.68 3.76
N GLN A 34 2.97 -16.68 2.87
CA GLN A 34 4.01 -16.56 1.85
C GLN A 34 5.42 -16.44 2.46
N GLN A 35 5.55 -15.75 3.60
CA GLN A 35 6.82 -15.69 4.31
C GLN A 35 7.25 -17.06 4.87
N ASN A 36 6.30 -17.83 5.40
CA ASN A 36 6.55 -19.18 5.90
C ASN A 36 6.92 -20.15 4.76
N GLU A 37 6.31 -20.01 3.58
CA GLU A 37 6.66 -20.78 2.38
C GLU A 37 8.11 -20.52 1.95
N CYS A 38 8.53 -19.25 1.93
CA CYS A 38 9.91 -18.89 1.61
C CYS A 38 10.94 -19.45 2.62
N LEU A 39 10.59 -19.45 3.91
CA LEU A 39 11.43 -20.08 4.94
C LEU A 39 11.51 -21.60 4.76
N SER A 40 10.41 -22.25 4.37
CA SER A 40 10.38 -23.67 4.06
C SER A 40 11.26 -24.01 2.86
N LEU A 41 11.15 -23.25 1.76
CA LEU A 41 11.97 -23.43 0.57
C LEU A 41 13.46 -23.30 0.89
N LYS A 42 13.85 -22.32 1.70
CA LYS A 42 15.25 -22.12 2.08
C LYS A 42 15.82 -23.32 2.87
N LYS A 43 15.03 -23.90 3.77
CA LYS A 43 15.41 -25.14 4.47
C LYS A 43 15.56 -26.31 3.49
N GLN A 44 14.71 -26.41 2.47
CA GLN A 44 14.82 -27.46 1.45
C GLN A 44 16.10 -27.32 0.62
N ILE A 45 16.48 -26.10 0.24
CA ILE A 45 17.76 -25.80 -0.45
C ILE A 45 18.95 -26.24 0.42
N ASP A 46 18.92 -25.91 1.71
CA ASP A 46 20.00 -26.25 2.65
C ASP A 46 20.15 -27.77 2.86
N ASN A 47 19.04 -28.51 2.75
CA ASN A 47 18.99 -29.96 2.88
C ASN A 47 19.32 -30.70 1.57
N ALA A 48 19.23 -30.05 0.41
CA ALA A 48 19.53 -30.64 -0.91
C ALA A 48 21.04 -30.83 -1.20
N ARG A 49 21.89 -30.94 -0.17
CA ARG A 49 23.33 -31.14 -0.33
C ARG A 49 23.61 -32.47 -1.02
N GLY A 50 24.50 -32.44 -2.01
CA GLY A 50 24.84 -33.62 -2.80
C GLY A 50 23.82 -33.97 -3.89
N GLN A 51 22.78 -33.14 -4.09
CA GLN A 51 21.80 -33.29 -5.16
C GLN A 51 21.76 -32.02 -6.03
N PRO A 52 22.75 -31.81 -6.93
CA PRO A 52 22.91 -30.55 -7.65
C PRO A 52 21.67 -30.14 -8.45
N ILE A 53 21.05 -31.07 -9.18
CA ILE A 53 19.86 -30.78 -10.00
C ILE A 53 18.68 -30.34 -9.14
N LEU A 54 18.42 -31.04 -8.02
CA LEU A 54 17.34 -30.68 -7.11
C LEU A 54 17.59 -29.31 -6.48
N ARG A 55 18.83 -29.08 -6.04
CA ARG A 55 19.23 -27.81 -5.45
C ARG A 55 19.03 -26.65 -6.41
N THR A 56 19.46 -26.80 -7.67
CA THR A 56 19.30 -25.76 -8.69
C THR A 56 17.83 -25.45 -8.97
N GLU A 57 16.96 -26.46 -9.04
CA GLU A 57 15.52 -26.22 -9.23
C GLU A 57 14.87 -25.55 -8.01
N LEU A 58 15.27 -25.93 -6.79
CA LEU A 58 14.80 -25.28 -5.57
C LEU A 58 15.27 -23.82 -5.47
N GLU A 59 16.53 -23.55 -5.85
CA GLU A 59 17.08 -22.18 -5.92
C GLU A 59 16.32 -21.33 -6.96
N ARG A 60 16.01 -21.91 -8.13
CA ARG A 60 15.20 -21.25 -9.17
C ARG A 60 13.79 -20.91 -8.66
N ARG A 61 13.14 -21.83 -7.94
CA ARG A 61 11.82 -21.59 -7.33
C ARG A 61 11.88 -20.53 -6.25
N TYR A 62 12.90 -20.55 -5.38
CA TYR A 62 13.08 -19.52 -4.38
C TYR A 62 13.28 -18.13 -5.00
N GLU A 63 14.04 -18.03 -6.08
CA GLU A 63 14.22 -16.79 -6.80
C GLU A 63 12.89 -16.28 -7.41
N GLN A 64 12.10 -17.16 -8.03
CA GLN A 64 10.82 -16.80 -8.62
C GLN A 64 9.76 -16.41 -7.57
N ASP A 65 9.65 -17.19 -6.50
CA ASP A 65 8.53 -17.11 -5.56
C ASP A 65 8.83 -16.18 -4.37
N CYS A 66 10.10 -15.92 -4.06
CA CYS A 66 10.50 -15.17 -2.85
C CYS A 66 11.32 -13.91 -3.11
N LEU A 67 12.09 -13.86 -4.21
CA LEU A 67 12.94 -12.69 -4.51
C LEU A 67 12.30 -11.81 -5.59
N ASN A 68 11.85 -12.41 -6.68
CA ASN A 68 11.25 -11.74 -7.82
C ASN A 68 9.72 -11.70 -7.71
N LEU A 69 9.20 -11.30 -6.55
CA LEU A 69 7.77 -11.16 -6.27
C LEU A 69 7.19 -9.92 -6.99
N ARG A 70 7.28 -9.89 -8.32
CA ARG A 70 7.34 -8.63 -9.07
C ARG A 70 6.26 -8.42 -10.13
N TYR A 71 5.24 -9.28 -10.23
CA TYR A 71 4.33 -9.14 -11.36
C TYR A 71 3.20 -8.12 -11.15
N TYR A 72 2.85 -7.74 -9.91
CA TYR A 72 1.77 -6.77 -9.68
C TYR A 72 2.08 -5.68 -8.64
N ARG A 73 3.30 -5.65 -8.09
CA ARG A 73 3.65 -4.73 -7.00
C ARG A 73 4.25 -3.42 -7.49
N ASP A 74 5.21 -3.49 -8.41
CA ASP A 74 5.96 -2.30 -8.87
C ASP A 74 5.09 -1.35 -9.72
N ASP A 75 4.05 -1.87 -10.38
CA ASP A 75 3.11 -1.08 -11.18
C ASP A 75 1.98 -0.44 -10.34
N GLN A 76 1.88 -0.79 -9.04
CA GLN A 76 0.82 -0.30 -8.14
C GLN A 76 1.34 0.51 -6.95
N VAL A 77 2.65 0.68 -6.78
CA VAL A 77 3.18 1.63 -5.79
C VAL A 77 2.94 3.04 -6.31
N VAL A 78 1.80 3.60 -5.93
CA VAL A 78 1.51 5.02 -6.16
C VAL A 78 2.63 5.81 -5.46
N GLU A 79 3.38 6.64 -6.19
CA GLU A 79 4.49 7.45 -5.64
C GLU A 79 4.09 8.24 -4.36
N ARG A 80 2.80 8.55 -4.24
CA ARG A 80 2.14 9.12 -3.05
C ARG A 80 2.43 8.37 -1.75
N CYS A 81 2.61 7.06 -1.80
CA CYS A 81 2.82 6.21 -0.63
C CYS A 81 4.28 6.14 -0.17
N GLN A 82 5.26 6.44 -1.04
CA GLN A 82 6.67 6.40 -0.65
C GLN A 82 7.10 7.63 0.16
N ASN A 83 6.53 8.79 -0.14
CA ASN A 83 6.98 10.08 0.41
C ASN A 83 5.89 10.77 1.25
N GLN A 84 5.01 10.00 1.90
CA GLN A 84 3.87 10.56 2.64
C GLN A 84 4.29 11.64 3.65
N GLN A 85 5.39 11.42 4.38
CA GLN A 85 5.88 12.39 5.37
C GLN A 85 6.32 13.70 4.72
N GLU A 86 7.11 13.64 3.64
CA GLU A 86 7.57 14.84 2.92
C GLU A 86 6.40 15.60 2.29
N VAL A 87 5.41 14.89 1.72
CA VAL A 87 4.21 15.50 1.14
C VAL A 87 3.33 16.17 2.21
N GLU A 88 3.22 15.56 3.38
CA GLU A 88 2.47 16.08 4.52
C GLU A 88 3.13 17.34 5.12
N GLU A 89 4.46 17.38 5.16
CA GLU A 89 5.24 18.53 5.59
C GLU A 89 5.07 19.71 4.62
N VAL A 90 5.25 19.47 3.32
CA VAL A 90 5.04 20.50 2.28
C VAL A 90 3.61 21.05 2.31
N ARG A 91 2.60 20.20 2.57
CA ARG A 91 1.21 20.66 2.71
C ARG A 91 1.04 21.60 3.90
N LYS A 92 1.60 21.28 5.06
CA LYS A 92 1.50 22.11 6.26
C LYS A 92 2.20 23.46 6.08
N GLU A 93 3.35 23.47 5.41
CA GLU A 93 4.07 24.70 5.09
C GLU A 93 3.23 25.60 4.17
N ALA A 94 2.66 25.05 3.09
CA ALA A 94 1.81 25.81 2.17
C ALA A 94 0.55 26.38 2.86
N GLU A 95 -0.06 25.62 3.79
CA GLU A 95 -1.19 26.09 4.59
C GLU A 95 -0.79 27.23 5.53
N GLN A 96 0.36 27.14 6.19
CA GLN A 96 0.87 28.19 7.07
C GLN A 96 1.20 29.47 6.30
N GLU A 97 1.84 29.35 5.14
CA GLU A 97 2.12 30.50 4.25
C GLU A 97 0.82 31.18 3.81
N THR A 98 -0.20 30.40 3.45
CA THR A 98 -1.51 30.94 3.04
C THR A 98 -2.20 31.67 4.21
N VAL A 99 -2.13 31.12 5.43
CA VAL A 99 -2.69 31.75 6.63
C VAL A 99 -1.96 33.06 6.95
N GLU A 100 -0.63 33.07 6.86
CA GLU A 100 0.18 34.26 7.14
C GLU A 100 -0.05 35.36 6.08
N GLN A 101 -0.14 34.97 4.81
CA GLN A 101 -0.42 35.89 3.70
C GLN A 101 -1.83 36.49 3.82
N ASN A 102 -2.83 35.70 4.19
CA ASN A 102 -4.19 36.20 4.44
C ASN A 102 -4.25 37.15 5.66
N LYS A 103 -3.48 36.86 6.71
CA LYS A 103 -3.36 37.74 7.87
C LYS A 103 -2.72 39.08 7.50
N GLN A 104 -1.66 39.06 6.68
CA GLN A 104 -1.05 40.27 6.13
C GLN A 104 -2.03 41.05 5.24
N LEU A 105 -2.81 40.39 4.39
CA LEU A 105 -3.85 41.05 3.58
C LEU A 105 -4.98 41.66 4.43
N SER A 106 -5.34 41.03 5.54
CA SER A 106 -6.35 41.55 6.49
C SER A 106 -5.86 42.70 7.38
N SER A 107 -4.55 42.97 7.36
CA SER A 107 -3.88 44.01 8.15
C SER A 107 -3.81 45.38 7.44
N TRP A 108 -4.30 45.47 6.19
CA TRP A 108 -4.41 46.72 5.42
C TRP A 108 -5.85 47.20 5.36
#